data_AF-A0A7J2TPJ8-F1
#
_entry.id   AF-A0A7J2TPJ8-F1
#
_cell.length_a   1.000
_cell.length_b   1.000
_cell.length_c   1.000
_cell.angle_alpha   90.00
_cell.angle_beta   90.00
_cell.angle_gamma   90.00
#
_symmetry.space_group_name_H-M   'P 1'
#
loop_
_entity.id
_entity.type
_entity.pdbx_description
1 polymer ?
#
loop_
_entity_poly.entity_id
_entity_poly.type
_entity_poly.pdbx_seq_one_letter_code
_entity_poly.pdbx_strand_id
1 'polypeptide(L)' 'MVKMLSEAQKEVKKISYEAHKKEIFTSSFFITLLAEQVGQVAEKYVAEGRFGKDIEVDIADVIVVSLAYLN' A
#
# COMPACT_ATOMS: atom_id res chain seq x y z
N MET A 1 9.21 6.53 -16.56
CA MET A 1 8.94 5.62 -15.42
C MET A 1 9.60 6.07 -14.11
N VAL A 2 10.93 6.27 -14.05
CA VAL A 2 11.65 6.64 -12.80
C VAL A 2 11.12 7.94 -12.16
N LYS A 3 10.75 8.93 -12.97
CA LYS A 3 10.25 10.23 -12.47
C LYS A 3 8.91 10.11 -11.72
N MET A 4 7.96 9.36 -12.27
CA MET A 4 6.63 9.16 -11.67
C MET A 4 6.69 8.40 -10.35
N LEU A 5 7.57 7.39 -10.23
CA LEU A 5 7.74 6.66 -8.97
C LEU A 5 8.31 7.57 -7.87
N SER A 6 9.27 8.43 -8.22
CA SER A 6 9.85 9.39 -7.27
C SER A 6 8.84 10.44 -6.81
N GLU A 7 7.92 10.84 -7.69
CA GLU A 7 6.83 11.76 -7.37
C GLU A 7 5.80 11.10 -6.45
N ALA A 8 5.39 9.86 -6.77
CA ALA A 8 4.49 9.08 -5.90
C ALA A 8 5.09 8.85 -4.51
N GLN A 9 6.39 8.51 -4.43
CA GLN A 9 7.06 8.30 -3.14
C GLN A 9 7.09 9.59 -2.29
N LYS A 10 7.36 10.75 -2.90
CA LYS A 10 7.33 12.05 -2.20
C LYS A 10 5.95 12.37 -1.63
N GLU A 11 4.91 12.09 -2.41
CA GLU A 11 3.55 12.41 -2.02
C GLU A 11 3.04 11.48 -0.91
N VAL A 12 3.33 10.18 -1.01
CA VAL A 12 3.08 9.23 0.08
C VAL A 12 3.86 9.64 1.33
N LYS A 13 5.13 10.04 1.20
CA LYS A 13 5.95 10.49 2.34
C LYS A 13 5.34 11.67 3.06
N LYS A 14 4.86 12.66 2.31
CA LYS A 14 4.24 13.85 2.88
C LYS A 14 3.01 13.51 3.72
N ILE A 15 2.20 12.54 3.27
CA ILE A 15 0.99 12.10 3.97
C ILE A 15 1.35 11.20 5.17
N SER A 16 2.18 10.17 4.95
CA SER A 16 2.52 9.19 5.99
C SER A 16 3.30 9.85 7.13
N TYR A 17 4.16 10.84 6.84
CA TYR A 17 4.91 11.56 7.86
C TYR A 17 4.02 12.31 8.86
N GLU A 18 2.90 12.91 8.41
CA GLU A 18 1.95 13.56 9.32
C GLU A 18 1.21 12.54 10.21
N ALA A 19 0.99 11.33 9.72
CA ALA A 19 0.45 10.23 10.54
C ALA A 19 1.48 9.72 11.55
N HIS A 20 2.75 9.54 11.13
CA HIS A 20 3.85 9.07 12.00
C HIS A 20 4.17 10.05 13.14
N LYS A 21 3.84 11.34 13.00
CA LYS A 21 3.96 12.30 14.11
C LYS A 21 2.97 12.04 15.25
N LYS A 22 1.86 11.36 14.95
CA LYS A 22 0.77 11.12 15.92
C LYS A 22 0.87 9.74 16.57
N GLU A 23 1.47 8.77 15.88
CA GLU A 23 1.54 7.37 16.30
C GLU A 23 2.93 6.77 16.01
N ILE A 24 3.36 5.82 16.83
CA ILE A 24 4.62 5.09 16.61
C ILE A 24 4.32 3.85 15.77
N PHE A 25 4.68 3.90 14.48
CA PHE A 25 4.62 2.73 13.60
C PHE A 25 5.97 2.01 13.57
N THR A 26 5.93 0.68 13.68
CA THR A 26 7.12 -0.18 13.59
C THR A 26 7.15 -0.92 12.26
N SER A 27 8.29 -1.52 11.90
CA SER A 27 8.35 -2.40 10.73
C SER A 27 7.35 -3.55 10.80
N SER A 28 7.03 -4.05 12.00
CA SER A 28 6.02 -5.11 12.17
C SER A 28 4.62 -4.64 11.81
N PHE A 29 4.26 -3.38 12.13
CA PHE A 29 2.99 -2.79 11.71
C PHE A 29 2.85 -2.80 10.18
N PHE A 30 3.88 -2.34 9.46
CA PHE A 30 3.85 -2.30 7.99
C PHE A 30 3.81 -3.69 7.37
N ILE A 31 4.52 -4.67 7.95
CA ILE A 31 4.44 -6.07 7.48
C ILE A 31 3.02 -6.61 7.64
N THR A 32 2.37 -6.34 8.77
CA THR A 32 0.97 -6.72 9.00
C THR A 32 0.04 -6.02 8.01
N LEU A 33 0.20 -4.71 7.81
CA LEU A 33 -0.62 -3.94 6.88
C LEU A 33 -0.44 -4.40 5.42
N LEU A 34 0.79 -4.77 5.03
CA LEU A 34 1.08 -5.33 3.73
C LEU A 34 0.39 -6.69 3.53
N ALA A 35 0.43 -7.55 4.56
CA ALA A 35 -0.25 -8.84 4.53
C ALA A 35 -1.78 -8.69 4.41
N GLU A 36 -2.35 -7.67 5.07
CA GLU A 36 -3.78 -7.33 4.94
C GLU A 36 -4.14 -6.99 3.49
N GLN A 37 -3.40 -6.08 2.84
CA GLN A 37 -3.71 -5.69 1.46
C GLN A 37 -3.54 -6.85 0.47
N VAL A 38 -2.50 -7.68 0.66
CA VAL A 38 -2.31 -8.89 -0.14
C VAL A 38 -3.46 -9.88 0.05
N GLY A 39 -4.00 -9.99 1.27
CA GLY A 39 -5.17 -10.81 1.58
C GLY A 39 -6.42 -10.35 0.82
N GLN A 40 -6.67 -9.05 0.74
CA GLN A 40 -7.80 -8.49 -0.02
C GLN A 40 -7.69 -8.78 -1.52
N VAL A 41 -6.50 -8.61 -2.10
CA VAL A 41 -6.23 -9.02 -3.49
C VAL A 41 -6.50 -10.51 -3.68
N ALA A 42 -6.03 -11.36 -2.75
CA ALA A 42 -6.21 -12.80 -2.83
C ALA A 42 -7.69 -13.21 -2.79
N GLU A 43 -8.49 -12.59 -1.92
CA GLU A 43 -9.94 -12.85 -1.81
C GLU A 43 -10.64 -12.63 -3.16
N LYS A 44 -10.41 -11.48 -3.80
CA LYS A 44 -11.00 -11.17 -5.12
C LYS A 44 -10.44 -12.07 -6.22
N TYR A 45 -9.13 -12.31 -6.20
CA TYR A 45 -8.48 -13.12 -7.23
C TYR A 45 -8.94 -14.58 -7.21
N VAL A 46 -9.20 -15.15 -6.02
CA VAL A 46 -9.72 -16.51 -5.88
C VAL A 46 -11.15 -16.61 -6.42
N ALA A 47 -11.98 -15.59 -6.19
CA ALA A 47 -13.38 -15.59 -6.61
C ALA A 47 -13.55 -15.30 -8.13
N GLU A 48 -12.85 -14.29 -8.64
CA GLU A 48 -13.12 -13.67 -9.95
C GLU A 48 -11.87 -13.56 -10.85
N GLY A 49 -10.73 -14.05 -10.38
CA GLY A 49 -9.45 -13.90 -11.07
C GLY A 49 -9.04 -12.43 -11.22
N ARG A 50 -8.27 -12.14 -12.27
CA ARG A 50 -7.78 -10.79 -12.56
C ARG A 50 -8.86 -9.76 -12.97
N PHE A 51 -10.10 -10.20 -13.12
CA PHE A 51 -11.24 -9.34 -13.48
C PHE A 51 -12.13 -9.05 -12.27
N GLY A 52 -11.66 -9.43 -11.08
CA GLY A 52 -12.33 -9.12 -9.82
C GLY A 52 -12.67 -7.64 -9.75
N LYS A 53 -13.91 -7.33 -9.36
CA LYS A 53 -14.35 -5.95 -9.25
C LYS A 53 -13.42 -5.17 -8.31
N ASP A 54 -12.94 -4.02 -8.77
CA ASP A 54 -12.06 -3.12 -8.00
C ASP A 54 -10.74 -3.77 -7.56
N ILE A 55 -10.26 -4.83 -8.23
CA ILE A 55 -8.99 -5.50 -7.87
C ILE A 55 -7.77 -4.59 -8.10
N GLU A 56 -7.88 -3.64 -9.03
CA GLU A 56 -6.87 -2.61 -9.27
C GLU A 56 -6.72 -1.65 -8.09
N VAL A 57 -7.77 -1.44 -7.30
CA VAL A 57 -7.73 -0.62 -6.09
C VAL A 57 -6.93 -1.34 -5.01
N ASP A 58 -7.22 -2.62 -4.76
CA ASP A 58 -6.49 -3.41 -3.77
C ASP A 58 -5.00 -3.56 -4.15
N ILE A 59 -4.71 -3.70 -5.44
CA ILE A 59 -3.33 -3.69 -5.95
C ILE A 59 -2.68 -2.32 -5.70
N ALA A 60 -3.41 -1.22 -5.91
CA ALA A 60 -2.90 0.11 -5.60
C ALA A 60 -2.62 0.28 -4.09
N ASP A 61 -3.43 -0.31 -3.21
CA ASP A 61 -3.23 -0.26 -1.76
C ASP A 61 -1.94 -1.00 -1.34
N VAL A 62 -1.65 -2.15 -1.96
CA VAL A 62 -0.36 -2.85 -1.78
C VAL A 62 0.83 -1.92 -2.14
N ILE A 63 0.71 -1.17 -3.24
CA ILE A 63 1.74 -0.22 -3.67
C ILE A 63 1.87 0.94 -2.67
N VAL A 64 0.75 1.50 -2.20
CA VAL A 64 0.75 2.62 -1.25
C VAL A 64 1.38 2.21 0.08
N VAL A 65 1.03 1.04 0.62
CA VAL A 65 1.64 0.51 1.86
C VAL A 65 3.14 0.30 1.67
N SER A 66 3.56 -0.23 0.52
CA SER A 66 4.98 -0.43 0.20
C SER A 66 5.75 0.89 0.14
N LEU A 67 5.16 1.94 -0.45
CA LEU A 67 5.76 3.28 -0.47
C LEU A 67 5.80 3.91 0.92
N ALA A 68 4.76 3.72 1.74
CA ALA A 68 4.70 4.25 3.10
C ALA A 68 5.76 3.63 4.02
N TYR A 69 6.02 2.33 3.88
CA TYR A 69 7.07 1.63 4.64
C TYR A 69 8.48 2.17 4.37
N LEU A 70 8.73 2.65 3.14
CA LEU A 70 10.06 3.14 2.71
C LEU A 70 10.36 4.59 3.12
N ASN A 71 9.48 5.24 3.89
CA ASN A 71 9.52 6.68 4.18
C ASN A 71 10.01 7.04 5.58
#